data_AF-A0A4V1SD02-F1
#
_entry.id   AF-A0A4V1SD02-F1
#
_cell.length_a   1.000
_cell.length_b   1.000
_cell.length_c   1.000
_cell.angle_alpha   90.00
_cell.angle_beta   90.00
_cell.angle_gamma   90.00
#
_symmetry.space_group_name_H-M   'P 1'
#
loop_
_entity.id
_entity.type
_entity.pdbx_description
1 polymer ?
#
loop_
_entity_poly.entity_id
_entity_poly.type
_entity_poly.pdbx_seq_one_letter_code
_entity_poly.pdbx_strand_id
1 'polypeptide(L)' 'LGKTHGVMAKEIVGMLYREVGLPDGCLGRITLFPKHSLVDVPEQFVDEVLKKTRQSRLRGRPFRMDVDRGPNDR' A
#
# COMPACT_ATOMS: atom_id res chain seq x y z
N LEU A 1 -1.60 -3.89 7.26
CA LEU A 1 -0.94 -2.96 8.20
C LEU A 1 -1.82 -1.72 8.34
N GLY A 2 -2.01 -1.21 9.56
CA GLY A 2 -2.88 -0.06 9.83
C GLY A 2 -2.42 0.74 11.05
N LYS A 3 -3.25 1.68 11.53
CA LYS A 3 -2.92 2.62 12.62
C LYS A 3 -2.45 1.92 13.89
N THR A 4 -3.04 0.78 14.26
CA THR A 4 -2.66 0.07 15.50
C THR A 4 -1.26 -0.53 15.44
N HIS A 5 -0.67 -0.61 14.24
CA HIS A 5 0.70 -1.05 14.04
C HIS A 5 1.70 0.12 14.14
N GLY A 6 1.23 1.34 14.45
CA GLY A 6 2.04 2.55 14.52
C GLY A 6 2.56 3.03 13.17
N VAL A 7 1.96 2.57 12.06
CA VAL A 7 2.34 2.96 10.70
C VAL A 7 1.66 4.27 10.34
N MET A 8 2.41 5.20 9.74
CA MET A 8 1.89 6.45 9.20
C MET A 8 1.68 6.38 7.68
N ALA A 9 0.74 7.18 7.15
CA ALA A 9 0.50 7.28 5.71
C ALA A 9 1.79 7.59 4.92
N LYS A 10 2.57 8.56 5.38
CA LYS A 10 3.84 8.97 4.75
C LYS A 10 4.86 7.83 4.64
N GLU A 11 4.85 6.88 5.57
CA GLU A 11 5.76 5.73 5.53
C GLU A 11 5.33 4.72 4.46
N ILE A 12 4.01 4.50 4.33
CA ILE A 12 3.45 3.63 3.28
C ILE A 12 3.77 4.22 1.90
N VAL A 13 3.54 5.53 1.74
CA VAL A 13 3.83 6.28 0.51
C VAL A 13 5.31 6.25 0.15
N GLY A 14 6.18 6.61 1.09
CA GLY A 14 7.63 6.61 0.84
C GLY A 14 8.15 5.21 0.51
N MET A 15 7.62 4.17 1.15
CA MET A 15 7.92 2.79 0.80
C MET A 15 7.46 2.44 -0.61
N LEU A 16 6.24 2.80 -1.01
CA LEU A 16 5.75 2.53 -2.36
C LEU A 16 6.59 3.24 -3.44
N TYR A 17 6.92 4.51 -3.26
CA TYR A 17 7.80 5.22 -4.19
C TYR A 17 9.18 4.57 -4.29
N ARG A 18 9.78 4.21 -3.14
CA ARG A 18 11.13 3.62 -3.09
C ARG A 18 11.19 2.18 -3.61
N GLU A 19 10.27 1.33 -3.20
CA GLU A 19 10.29 -0.10 -3.49
C GLU A 19 9.75 -0.40 -4.88
N VAL A 20 8.71 0.31 -5.30
CA VAL A 20 8.07 0.09 -6.60
C VAL A 20 8.72 0.95 -7.68
N GLY A 21 9.26 2.13 -7.35
CA GLY A 21 9.80 3.07 -8.33
C GLY A 21 8.70 3.88 -9.02
N LEU A 22 7.62 4.15 -8.30
CA LEU A 22 6.49 4.91 -8.81
C LEU A 22 6.88 6.39 -9.05
N PRO A 23 6.33 7.06 -10.07
CA PRO A 23 6.52 8.50 -10.26
C PRO A 23 5.91 9.30 -9.12
N ASP A 24 6.60 10.35 -8.67
CA ASP A 24 6.09 11.24 -7.63
C ASP A 24 4.70 11.80 -7.99
N GLY A 25 3.79 11.76 -7.02
CA GLY A 25 2.42 12.25 -7.18
C GLY A 25 1.47 11.31 -7.92
N CYS A 26 1.90 10.10 -8.32
CA CYS A 26 0.99 9.15 -8.98
C CYS A 26 0.02 8.46 -8.00
N LEU A 27 0.37 8.41 -6.71
CA LEU A 27 -0.48 7.79 -5.68
C LEU A 27 -1.64 8.71 -5.32
N GLY A 28 -2.84 8.14 -5.25
CA GLY A 28 -4.06 8.88 -4.92
C GLY A 28 -4.35 8.89 -3.41
N ARG A 29 -5.61 8.68 -3.04
CA ARG A 29 -6.04 8.74 -1.64
C ARG A 29 -5.41 7.60 -0.84
N ILE A 30 -4.98 7.91 0.38
CA ILE A 30 -4.53 6.91 1.35
C ILE A 30 -5.45 6.97 2.55
N THR A 31 -6.06 5.83 2.87
CA THR A 31 -6.95 5.70 4.01
C THR A 31 -6.37 4.69 5.00
N LEU A 32 -5.99 5.16 6.19
CA LEU A 32 -5.54 4.28 7.26
C LEU A 32 -6.71 3.84 8.14
N PHE A 33 -6.92 2.53 8.19
CA PHE A 33 -7.80 1.87 9.13
C PHE A 33 -7.00 1.33 10.32
N PRO A 34 -7.65 0.90 11.42
CA PRO A 34 -6.94 0.31 12.55
C PRO A 34 -6.06 -0.87 12.15
N LYS A 35 -6.59 -1.83 11.38
CA LYS A 35 -5.92 -3.09 11.03
C LYS A 35 -5.29 -3.13 9.64
N HIS A 36 -5.80 -2.34 8.69
CA HIS A 36 -5.33 -2.30 7.30
C HIS A 36 -5.25 -0.85 6.81
N SER A 37 -4.76 -0.68 5.58
CA SER A 37 -4.68 0.63 4.91
C SER A 37 -5.05 0.41 3.45
N LEU A 38 -5.72 1.39 2.87
CA LEU A 38 -6.04 1.44 1.45
C LEU A 38 -5.22 2.56 0.81
N VAL A 39 -4.73 2.32 -0.41
CA VAL A 39 -3.94 3.26 -1.19
C VAL A 39 -4.43 3.18 -2.63
N ASP A 40 -4.81 4.31 -3.19
CA ASP A 40 -5.16 4.39 -4.60
C ASP A 40 -3.88 4.38 -5.45
N VAL A 41 -3.83 3.46 -6.38
CA VAL A 41 -2.72 3.26 -7.32
C VAL A 41 -3.29 3.32 -8.74
N PRO A 42 -2.63 4.01 -9.69
CA PRO A 42 -3.04 3.98 -11.09
C PRO A 42 -3.03 2.55 -11.64
N GLU A 43 -4.04 2.19 -12.43
CA GLU A 43 -4.25 0.83 -12.93
C GLU A 43 -3.01 0.23 -13.62
N GLN A 44 -2.30 1.04 -14.42
CA GLN A 44 -1.07 0.67 -15.10
C GLN A 44 0.07 0.18 -14.19
N PHE A 45 0.04 0.52 -12.89
CA PHE A 45 1.07 0.15 -11.92
C PHE A 45 0.63 -0.95 -10.95
N VAL A 46 -0.63 -1.41 -11.00
CA VAL A 46 -1.17 -2.36 -10.02
C VAL A 46 -0.36 -3.66 -9.97
N ASP A 47 -0.08 -4.25 -11.13
CA ASP A 47 0.70 -5.49 -11.22
C ASP A 47 2.13 -5.32 -10.70
N GLU A 48 2.76 -4.19 -11.00
CA GLU A 48 4.11 -3.90 -10.56
C GLU A 48 4.18 -3.68 -9.04
N VAL A 49 3.22 -2.92 -8.50
CA VAL A 49 3.07 -2.71 -7.05
C VAL A 49 2.91 -4.06 -6.35
N LEU A 50 1.97 -4.89 -6.78
CA LEU A 50 1.70 -6.21 -6.18
C LEU A 50 2.90 -7.14 -6.27
N LYS A 51 3.64 -7.11 -7.39
CA LYS A 51 4.83 -7.96 -7.57
C LYS A 51 5.97 -7.52 -6.65
N LYS A 52 6.27 -6.22 -6.59
CA LYS A 52 7.40 -5.69 -5.81
C LYS A 52 7.12 -5.70 -4.30
N THR A 53 5.92 -5.33 -3.87
CA THR A 53 5.58 -5.31 -2.43
C THR A 53 5.50 -6.70 -1.78
N ARG A 54 5.39 -7.79 -2.55
CA ARG A 54 5.38 -9.17 -2.00
C ARG A 54 6.61 -9.53 -1.17
N GLN A 55 7.76 -8.93 -1.49
CA GLN A 55 9.03 -9.18 -0.77
C GLN A 55 9.42 -8.00 0.12
N SER A 56 8.74 -6.86 0.00
CA SER A 56 9.04 -5.65 0.76
C SER A 56 8.65 -5.79 2.23
N ARG A 57 9.27 -4.94 3.05
CA ARG A 57 9.03 -4.86 4.49
C ARG A 57 8.78 -3.41 4.88
N LEU A 58 7.78 -3.18 5.73
CA LEU A 58 7.53 -1.87 6.30
C LEU A 58 7.95 -1.87 7.76
N ARG A 59 8.90 -1.01 8.12
CA ARG A 59 9.53 -0.99 9.46
C ARG A 59 10.10 -2.36 9.88
N GLY A 60 10.70 -3.08 8.93
CA GLY A 60 11.24 -4.43 9.14
C GLY A 60 10.20 -5.54 9.25
N ARG A 61 8.89 -5.22 9.19
CA ARG A 61 7.81 -6.21 9.28
C ARG A 61 7.34 -6.61 7.87
N PRO A 62 7.18 -7.91 7.60
CA PRO A 62 6.52 -8.35 6.37
C PRO A 62 5.06 -7.92 6.39
N PHE A 63 4.51 -7.65 5.22
CA PHE A 63 3.09 -7.35 5.05
C PHE A 63 2.55 -8.02 3.79
N ARG A 64 1.22 -8.07 3.70
CA ARG A 64 0.53 -8.48 2.49
C ARG A 64 -0.23 -7.29 1.93
N MET A 65 -0.21 -7.18 0.62
CA MET A 65 -0.95 -6.21 -0.17
C MET A 65 -1.73 -6.99 -1.21
N ASP A 66 -2.98 -6.59 -1.44
CA ASP A 66 -3.87 -7.17 -2.43
C ASP A 66 -4.76 -6.05 -2.98
N VAL A 67 -5.35 -6.26 -4.16
CA VAL A 67 -6.31 -5.33 -4.75
C VAL A 67 -7.54 -5.29 -3.86
N ASP A 68 -7.98 -4.08 -3.51
CA ASP A 68 -9.24 -3.91 -2.79
C ASP A 68 -10.40 -4.34 -3.70
N ARG A 69 -11.14 -5.35 -3.29
CA ARG A 69 -12.30 -5.88 -4.04
C ARG A 69 -13.60 -5.17 -3.64
N GLY A 70 -13.50 -4.12 -2.83
CA GLY A 70 -14.64 -3.45 -2.23
C GLY A 70 -15.33 -4.32 -1.17
N PRO A 71 -16.43 -3.84 -0.59
CA PRO A 71 -17.28 -4.69 0.22
C PRO A 71 -17.76 -5.85 -0.64
N ASN A 72 -17.39 -7.08 -0.25
CA ASN A 72 -18.06 -8.28 -0.73
C ASN A 72 -19.52 -8.15 -0.30
N ASP A 73 -20.39 -7.74 -1.22
CA ASP A 73 -21.84 -7.79 -1.03
C ASP A 73 -22.21 -9.27 -0.97
N ARG A 74 -22.45 -9.77 0.25
CA ARG A 74 -22.90 -11.13 0.53
C ARG A 74 -23.95 -11.10 1.61
#